data_AF-A0A3D8J1M6-F1
#
_entry.id   AF-A0A3D8J1M6-F1
#
_cell.length_a   1.000
_cell.length_b   1.000
_cell.length_c   1.000
_cell.angle_alpha   90.00
_cell.angle_beta   90.00
_cell.angle_gamma   90.00
#
_symmetry.space_group_name_H-M   'P 1'
#
loop_
_entity.id
_entity.type
_entity.pdbx_description
1 polymer ?
#
loop_
_entity_poly.entity_id
_entity_poly.type
_entity_poly.pdbx_seq_one_letter_code
_entity_poly.pdbx_strand_id
1 'polypeptide(L)'
;MKPIIIAGNGPSLAQIDYSRLPKDFDVFRCNQFYFEPQYFLGKKIKGVFFNPFVLKEQFFTLHHLKERGEYEVEDVYCNITMGLWDRQWSNGKPKNLEQELRYDFPSVKNTYPFLEQMSEFNALHKFYALYYEKRFTAGIIMLIVALAQGYKEIYLTGIDFYEAGGLSYAFDMGGKSNLAEKMPTFTQEDFRDEVHEKNVDIEALKLALSLQDIKLYSLAPQSTMSEIVPLAPIQGTDFELLAKPKDYICDFVPLPQKEEKPTPTPPPIESKNQGFLARVWDYKRELFS
;
A
#
# COMPACT_ATOMS: atom_id res chain seq x y z
N MET A 1 -3.69 -25.34 8.49
CA MET A 1 -3.63 -24.11 7.66
C MET A 1 -2.52 -24.32 6.65
N LYS A 2 -2.68 -23.83 5.41
CA LYS A 2 -1.60 -23.91 4.42
C LYS A 2 -0.46 -22.98 4.82
N PRO A 3 0.78 -23.24 4.41
CA PRO A 3 1.82 -22.22 4.45
C PRO A 3 1.47 -21.00 3.61
N ILE A 4 2.09 -19.87 3.91
CA ILE A 4 1.87 -18.63 3.16
C ILE A 4 3.19 -18.03 2.69
N ILE A 5 3.19 -17.52 1.47
CA ILE A 5 4.28 -16.72 0.93
C ILE A 5 3.88 -15.25 1.02
N ILE A 6 4.73 -14.46 1.64
CA ILE A 6 4.60 -13.01 1.74
C ILE A 6 5.66 -12.39 0.83
N ALA A 7 5.18 -11.66 -0.17
CA ALA A 7 6.04 -11.03 -1.14
C ALA A 7 5.93 -9.52 -1.08
N GLY A 8 7.05 -8.88 -0.73
CA GLY A 8 7.29 -7.50 -1.14
C GLY A 8 7.61 -7.44 -2.64
N ASN A 9 8.07 -6.27 -3.10
CA ASN A 9 8.36 -6.02 -4.51
C ASN A 9 9.83 -5.74 -4.80
N GLY A 10 10.72 -5.92 -3.82
CA GLY A 10 12.16 -5.75 -3.97
C GLY A 10 12.78 -6.78 -4.93
N PRO A 11 14.05 -6.60 -5.33
CA PRO A 11 14.68 -7.39 -6.39
C PRO A 11 14.69 -8.89 -6.14
N SER A 12 14.70 -9.33 -4.88
CA SER A 12 14.70 -10.76 -4.53
C SER A 12 13.44 -11.50 -4.96
N LEU A 13 12.34 -10.79 -5.25
CA LEU A 13 11.13 -11.38 -5.82
C LEU A 13 11.41 -12.08 -7.16
N ALA A 14 12.33 -11.54 -7.98
CA ALA A 14 12.75 -12.15 -9.24
C ALA A 14 13.85 -13.21 -9.07
N GLN A 15 14.29 -13.49 -7.84
CA GLN A 15 15.42 -14.38 -7.51
C GLN A 15 15.01 -15.51 -6.55
N ILE A 16 13.72 -15.87 -6.57
CA ILE A 16 13.19 -17.01 -5.80
C ILE A 16 13.88 -18.30 -6.24
N ASP A 17 14.40 -19.08 -5.29
CA ASP A 17 14.78 -20.47 -5.53
C ASP A 17 13.53 -21.34 -5.45
N TYR A 18 12.92 -21.58 -6.61
CA TYR A 18 11.64 -22.29 -6.71
C TYR A 18 11.67 -23.71 -6.16
N SER A 19 12.85 -24.35 -6.07
CA SER A 19 13.00 -25.68 -5.48
C SER A 19 12.64 -25.72 -3.98
N ARG A 20 12.55 -24.56 -3.33
CA ARG A 20 12.25 -24.38 -1.91
C ARG A 20 10.80 -24.00 -1.62
N LEU A 21 9.99 -23.83 -2.67
CA LEU A 21 8.58 -23.49 -2.47
C LEU A 21 7.84 -24.63 -1.75
N PRO A 22 6.94 -24.31 -0.82
CA PRO A 22 5.95 -25.28 -0.34
C PRO A 22 5.08 -25.78 -1.49
N LYS A 23 4.53 -27.00 -1.38
CA LYS A 23 3.72 -27.61 -2.45
C LYS A 23 2.35 -26.95 -2.65
N ASP A 24 1.72 -26.50 -1.57
CA ASP A 24 0.40 -25.86 -1.57
C ASP A 24 0.45 -24.69 -0.60
N PHE A 25 0.24 -23.48 -1.09
CA PHE A 25 0.44 -22.26 -0.33
C PHE A 25 -0.53 -21.15 -0.72
N ASP A 26 -0.76 -20.27 0.24
CA ASP A 26 -1.40 -18.99 0.03
C ASP A 26 -0.34 -17.92 -0.32
N VAL A 27 -0.77 -16.82 -0.94
CA VAL A 27 0.13 -15.72 -1.32
C VAL A 27 -0.43 -14.38 -0.85
N PHE A 28 0.41 -13.59 -0.17
CA PHE A 28 0.20 -12.17 0.08
C PHE A 28 1.11 -11.32 -0.81
N ARG A 29 0.50 -10.30 -1.44
CA ARG A 29 1.18 -9.31 -2.29
C ARG A 29 0.84 -7.89 -1.83
N CYS A 30 1.64 -6.90 -2.20
CA CYS A 30 1.35 -5.51 -1.85
C CYS A 30 1.59 -4.53 -3.00
N ASN A 31 0.90 -3.39 -2.94
CA ASN A 31 1.12 -2.22 -3.78
C ASN A 31 1.21 -2.57 -5.28
N GLN A 32 2.28 -2.18 -5.98
CA GLN A 32 2.46 -2.38 -7.42
C GLN A 32 2.89 -3.80 -7.82
N PHE A 33 2.49 -4.84 -7.07
CA PHE A 33 2.89 -6.23 -7.34
C PHE A 33 2.64 -6.66 -8.80
N TYR A 34 1.58 -6.14 -9.41
CA TYR A 34 1.16 -6.45 -10.76
C TYR A 34 2.04 -5.81 -11.85
N PHE A 35 3.02 -4.99 -11.49
CA PHE A 35 4.04 -4.51 -12.43
C PHE A 35 5.05 -5.60 -12.80
N GLU A 36 5.11 -6.70 -12.04
CA GLU A 36 6.00 -7.81 -12.33
C GLU A 36 5.83 -8.31 -13.79
N PRO A 37 6.92 -8.57 -14.52
CA PRO A 37 6.84 -8.99 -15.93
C PRO A 37 6.38 -10.45 -16.09
N GLN A 38 6.44 -11.23 -15.02
CA GLN A 38 6.07 -12.64 -14.96
C GLN A 38 5.32 -12.91 -13.67
N TYR A 39 4.49 -13.96 -13.64
CA TYR A 39 3.77 -14.36 -12.44
C TYR A 39 4.71 -15.10 -11.47
N PHE A 40 5.62 -14.37 -10.81
CA PHE A 40 6.64 -14.95 -9.92
C PHE A 40 6.07 -15.85 -8.83
N LEU A 41 4.82 -15.62 -8.40
CA LEU A 41 4.12 -16.44 -7.41
C LEU A 41 2.74 -16.89 -7.90
N GLY A 42 2.55 -16.95 -9.22
CA GLY A 42 1.28 -17.30 -9.83
C GLY A 42 0.22 -16.20 -9.76
N LYS A 43 -1.00 -16.54 -10.18
CA LYS A 43 -2.12 -15.59 -10.35
C LYS A 43 -3.06 -15.53 -9.15
N LYS A 44 -3.04 -16.55 -8.28
CA LYS A 44 -3.95 -16.70 -7.15
C LYS A 44 -3.35 -16.04 -5.93
N ILE A 45 -4.02 -15.01 -5.44
CA ILE A 45 -3.57 -14.19 -4.31
C ILE A 45 -4.62 -14.28 -3.21
N LYS A 46 -4.17 -14.73 -2.03
CA LYS A 46 -5.02 -14.81 -0.85
C LYS A 46 -5.38 -13.42 -0.33
N GLY A 47 -4.40 -12.51 -0.32
CA GLY A 47 -4.58 -11.15 0.17
C GLY A 47 -3.68 -10.15 -0.54
N VAL A 48 -4.24 -9.03 -0.99
CA VAL A 48 -3.45 -7.87 -1.46
C VAL A 48 -3.52 -6.72 -0.47
N PHE A 49 -2.40 -6.03 -0.30
CA PHE A 49 -2.24 -4.98 0.71
C PHE A 49 -1.89 -3.65 0.03
N PHE A 50 -2.74 -2.64 0.21
CA PHE A 50 -2.58 -1.32 -0.38
C PHE A 50 -2.46 -0.22 0.67
N ASN A 51 -1.65 0.78 0.38
CA ASN A 51 -1.55 1.96 1.23
C ASN A 51 -2.79 2.88 1.08
N PRO A 52 -3.25 3.53 2.17
CA PRO A 52 -4.50 4.29 2.17
C PRO A 52 -4.52 5.45 1.17
N PHE A 53 -3.37 6.11 0.96
CA PHE A 53 -3.29 7.32 0.15
C PHE A 53 -3.43 7.08 -1.37
N VAL A 54 -3.28 5.83 -1.84
CA VAL A 54 -3.52 5.40 -3.25
C VAL A 54 -4.54 4.26 -3.32
N LEU A 55 -5.31 4.04 -2.25
CA LEU A 55 -6.24 2.92 -2.20
C LEU A 55 -7.28 3.00 -3.33
N LYS A 56 -7.73 4.21 -3.67
CA LYS A 56 -8.73 4.42 -4.73
C LYS A 56 -8.23 3.94 -6.09
N GLU A 57 -7.02 4.35 -6.48
CA GLU A 57 -6.38 3.96 -7.74
C GLU A 57 -6.05 2.47 -7.76
N GLN A 58 -5.55 1.95 -6.64
CA GLN A 58 -5.23 0.52 -6.49
C GLN A 58 -6.47 -0.36 -6.56
N PHE A 59 -7.55 0.01 -5.89
CA PHE A 59 -8.80 -0.74 -5.89
C PHE A 59 -9.45 -0.73 -7.28
N PHE A 60 -9.42 0.40 -7.97
CA PHE A 60 -9.90 0.51 -9.35
C PHE A 60 -9.03 -0.32 -10.32
N THR A 61 -7.71 -0.27 -10.16
CA THR A 61 -6.77 -1.07 -10.97
C THR A 61 -6.98 -2.57 -10.71
N LEU A 62 -7.15 -2.97 -9.46
CA LEU A 62 -7.43 -4.35 -9.07
C LEU A 62 -8.71 -4.89 -9.71
N HIS A 63 -9.76 -4.07 -9.81
CA HIS A 63 -10.98 -4.47 -10.51
C HIS A 63 -10.68 -4.89 -11.96
N HIS A 64 -9.90 -4.09 -12.70
CA HIS A 64 -9.53 -4.41 -14.08
C HIS A 64 -8.59 -5.62 -14.18
N LEU A 65 -7.66 -5.78 -13.23
CA LEU A 65 -6.81 -6.98 -13.14
C LEU A 65 -7.66 -8.25 -12.99
N LYS A 66 -8.73 -8.20 -12.20
CA LYS A 66 -9.67 -9.31 -12.00
C LYS A 66 -10.55 -9.54 -13.24
N GLU A 67 -11.08 -8.49 -13.84
CA GLU A 67 -11.91 -8.58 -15.05
C GLU A 67 -11.14 -9.15 -16.26
N ARG A 68 -9.87 -8.76 -16.42
CA ARG A 68 -8.98 -9.29 -17.46
C ARG A 68 -8.46 -10.70 -17.14
N GLY A 69 -8.80 -11.23 -15.97
CA GLY A 69 -8.29 -12.51 -15.48
C GLY A 69 -6.78 -12.53 -15.34
N GLU A 70 -6.11 -11.40 -15.12
CA GLU A 70 -4.66 -11.35 -14.86
C GLU A 70 -4.35 -11.87 -13.46
N TYR A 71 -5.22 -11.59 -12.48
CA TYR A 71 -5.10 -12.10 -11.12
C TYR A 71 -6.45 -12.50 -10.53
N GLU A 72 -6.42 -13.51 -9.68
CA GLU A 72 -7.53 -13.91 -8.81
C GLU A 72 -7.18 -13.46 -7.40
N VAL A 73 -7.99 -12.59 -6.81
CA VAL A 73 -7.75 -12.03 -5.48
C VAL A 73 -8.95 -12.23 -4.58
N GLU A 74 -8.73 -12.91 -3.46
CA GLU A 74 -9.74 -13.20 -2.44
C GLU A 74 -9.96 -12.00 -1.52
N ASP A 75 -8.95 -11.62 -0.75
CA ASP A 75 -9.04 -10.51 0.20
C ASP A 75 -8.27 -9.26 -0.24
N VAL A 76 -8.80 -8.10 0.13
CA VAL A 76 -8.14 -6.79 -0.04
C VAL A 76 -7.98 -6.13 1.32
N TYR A 77 -6.78 -5.67 1.62
CA TYR A 77 -6.42 -5.01 2.85
C TYR A 77 -5.94 -3.58 2.58
N CYS A 78 -6.34 -2.65 3.45
CA CYS A 78 -5.77 -1.32 3.50
C CYS A 78 -4.82 -1.22 4.70
N ASN A 79 -3.56 -0.86 4.43
CA ASN A 79 -2.49 -0.74 5.41
C ASN A 79 -2.71 0.47 6.33
N ILE A 80 -3.51 0.27 7.36
CA ILE A 80 -3.72 1.22 8.45
C ILE A 80 -3.07 0.66 9.70
N THR A 81 -2.27 1.50 10.35
CA THR A 81 -1.56 1.19 11.59
C THR A 81 -2.02 2.06 12.77
N MET A 82 -2.96 2.99 12.52
CA MET A 82 -3.36 4.07 13.42
C MET A 82 -2.17 4.88 13.95
N GLY A 83 -1.16 5.10 13.10
CA GLY A 83 0.09 5.81 13.42
C GLY A 83 0.09 7.28 13.02
N LEU A 84 1.26 7.93 13.11
CA LEU A 84 1.46 9.33 12.69
C LEU A 84 1.01 9.56 11.23
N TRP A 85 1.28 8.61 10.34
CA TRP A 85 1.00 8.68 8.90
C TRP A 85 -0.46 8.40 8.52
N ASP A 86 -1.25 7.81 9.44
CA ASP A 86 -2.67 7.56 9.23
C ASP A 86 -3.53 8.75 9.71
N ARG A 87 -2.92 9.70 10.43
CA ARG A 87 -3.54 10.95 10.85
C ARG A 87 -3.56 11.93 9.67
N GLN A 88 -4.31 11.60 8.63
CA GLN A 88 -4.64 12.59 7.62
C GLN A 88 -5.56 13.64 8.24
N TRP A 89 -5.38 14.91 7.90
CA TRP A 89 -6.24 15.99 8.36
C TRP A 89 -7.12 16.49 7.22
N SER A 90 -8.40 16.70 7.48
CA SER A 90 -9.33 17.38 6.58
C SER A 90 -10.13 18.40 7.37
N ASN A 91 -10.16 19.65 6.89
CA ASN A 91 -10.90 20.75 7.52
C ASN A 91 -10.56 20.93 9.02
N GLY A 92 -9.29 20.76 9.40
CA GLY A 92 -8.83 20.91 10.79
C GLY A 92 -9.23 19.75 11.72
N LYS A 93 -9.72 18.62 11.20
CA LYS A 93 -10.00 17.40 11.96
C LYS A 93 -9.22 16.20 11.42
N PRO A 94 -8.79 15.26 12.28
CA PRO A 94 -8.25 13.99 11.79
C PRO A 94 -9.35 13.24 11.02
N LYS A 95 -9.01 12.75 9.83
CA LYS A 95 -9.85 11.86 9.06
C LYS A 95 -10.07 10.57 9.83
N ASN A 96 -11.28 10.04 9.72
CA ASN A 96 -11.60 8.71 10.22
C ASN A 96 -11.46 7.71 9.07
N LEU A 97 -10.21 7.25 8.82
CA LEU A 97 -9.93 6.31 7.74
C LEU A 97 -10.74 5.01 7.86
N GLU A 98 -11.04 4.57 9.08
CA GLU A 98 -11.89 3.39 9.27
C GLU A 98 -13.32 3.63 8.78
N GLN A 99 -13.89 4.81 9.06
CA GLN A 99 -15.21 5.19 8.56
C GLN A 99 -15.21 5.34 7.03
N GLU A 100 -14.16 5.95 6.44
CA GLU A 100 -13.99 6.05 4.99
C GLU A 100 -13.95 4.67 4.34
N LEU A 101 -13.16 3.73 4.89
CA LEU A 101 -13.12 2.35 4.41
C LEU A 101 -14.48 1.67 4.47
N ARG A 102 -15.19 1.79 5.60
CA ARG A 102 -16.52 1.15 5.77
C ARG A 102 -17.54 1.69 4.77
N TYR A 103 -17.45 2.96 4.40
CA TYR A 103 -18.42 3.61 3.51
C TYR A 103 -18.09 3.43 2.03
N ASP A 104 -16.84 3.72 1.62
CA ASP A 104 -16.44 3.74 0.21
C ASP A 104 -15.91 2.38 -0.29
N PHE A 105 -15.36 1.55 0.61
CA PHE A 105 -14.68 0.30 0.28
C PHE A 105 -15.12 -0.87 1.19
N PRO A 106 -16.41 -1.23 1.21
CA PRO A 106 -16.97 -2.16 2.21
C PRO A 106 -16.36 -3.58 2.20
N SER A 107 -15.73 -3.98 1.09
CA SER A 107 -15.03 -5.27 0.99
C SER A 107 -13.56 -5.21 1.44
N VAL A 108 -13.03 -4.02 1.72
CA VAL A 108 -11.63 -3.82 2.10
C VAL A 108 -11.47 -3.92 3.61
N LYS A 109 -10.53 -4.76 4.04
CA LYS A 109 -10.23 -5.01 5.46
C LYS A 109 -9.20 -4.00 5.98
N ASN A 110 -9.43 -3.48 7.17
CA ASN A 110 -8.45 -2.67 7.90
C ASN A 110 -7.37 -3.59 8.51
N THR A 111 -6.07 -3.26 8.36
CA THR A 111 -4.99 -4.06 8.96
C THR A 111 -4.81 -3.84 10.48
N TYR A 112 -5.29 -2.70 11.02
CA TYR A 112 -5.05 -2.35 12.42
C TYR A 112 -5.60 -3.37 13.44
N PRO A 113 -6.80 -3.95 13.29
CA PRO A 113 -7.29 -4.98 14.21
C PRO A 113 -6.35 -6.20 14.32
N PHE A 114 -5.66 -6.57 13.23
CA PHE A 114 -4.68 -7.66 13.25
C PHE A 114 -3.38 -7.24 13.96
N LEU A 115 -2.95 -6.00 13.76
CA LEU A 115 -1.81 -5.45 14.51
C LEU A 115 -2.14 -5.37 16.00
N GLU A 116 -3.34 -4.94 16.37
CA GLU A 116 -3.79 -4.84 17.75
C GLU A 116 -3.83 -6.20 18.47
N GLN A 117 -4.27 -7.26 17.78
CA GLN A 117 -4.21 -8.64 18.27
C GLN A 117 -2.77 -9.08 18.60
N MET A 118 -1.77 -8.56 17.88
CA MET A 118 -0.35 -8.86 18.05
C MET A 118 0.32 -7.78 18.92
N SER A 119 -0.03 -7.73 20.21
CA SER A 119 0.28 -6.62 21.11
C SER A 119 1.76 -6.21 21.17
N GLU A 120 2.69 -7.17 21.13
CA GLU A 120 4.13 -6.88 21.14
C GLU A 120 4.59 -6.20 19.85
N PHE A 121 4.08 -6.63 18.69
CA PHE A 121 4.33 -5.95 17.42
C PHE A 121 3.72 -4.56 17.38
N ASN A 122 2.49 -4.40 17.90
CA ASN A 122 1.85 -3.09 18.00
C ASN A 122 2.67 -2.15 18.88
N ALA A 123 3.09 -2.60 20.07
CA ALA A 123 3.92 -1.81 20.97
C ALA A 123 5.25 -1.38 20.31
N LEU A 124 5.93 -2.32 19.65
CA LEU A 124 7.17 -2.05 18.91
C LEU A 124 6.94 -1.02 17.79
N HIS A 125 5.90 -1.20 16.99
CA HIS A 125 5.53 -0.27 15.92
C HIS A 125 5.23 1.13 16.46
N LYS A 126 4.44 1.24 17.53
CA LYS A 126 4.10 2.52 18.15
C LYS A 126 5.32 3.20 18.77
N PHE A 127 6.23 2.45 19.36
CA PHE A 127 7.47 2.97 19.91
C PHE A 127 8.31 3.64 18.81
N TYR A 128 8.59 2.93 17.71
CA TYR A 128 9.34 3.50 16.60
C TYR A 128 8.63 4.69 15.94
N ALA A 129 7.31 4.61 15.81
CA ALA A 129 6.53 5.70 15.23
C ALA A 129 6.54 6.97 16.10
N LEU A 130 6.46 6.82 17.42
CA LEU A 130 6.35 7.95 18.35
C LEU A 130 7.71 8.61 18.62
N TYR A 131 8.78 7.82 18.75
CA TYR A 131 10.08 8.33 19.19
C TYR A 131 11.09 8.56 18.06
N TYR A 132 10.92 7.89 16.94
CA TYR A 132 11.88 7.93 15.82
C TYR A 132 11.25 8.29 14.48
N GLU A 133 9.92 8.46 14.44
CA GLU A 133 9.16 8.66 13.20
C GLU A 133 9.48 7.59 12.15
N LYS A 134 9.61 6.33 12.60
CA LYS A 134 9.84 5.16 11.74
C LYS A 134 8.66 4.20 11.77
N ARG A 135 8.43 3.52 10.64
CA ARG A 135 7.37 2.50 10.52
C ARG A 135 7.84 1.25 9.80
N PHE A 136 7.09 0.18 10.08
CA PHE A 136 7.19 -1.06 9.34
C PHE A 136 6.88 -0.86 7.86
N THR A 137 7.60 -1.59 7.00
CA THR A 137 7.22 -1.70 5.60
C THR A 137 5.95 -2.55 5.42
N ALA A 138 5.33 -2.48 4.25
CA ALA A 138 4.16 -3.31 3.93
C ALA A 138 4.45 -4.81 4.05
N GLY A 139 5.70 -5.25 3.79
CA GLY A 139 6.12 -6.64 3.98
C GLY A 139 5.95 -7.12 5.43
N ILE A 140 6.35 -6.28 6.38
CA ILE A 140 6.21 -6.57 7.81
C ILE A 140 4.76 -6.48 8.28
N ILE A 141 3.96 -5.54 7.75
CA ILE A 141 2.52 -5.49 8.05
C ILE A 141 1.81 -6.77 7.57
N MET A 142 2.15 -7.27 6.37
CA MET A 142 1.65 -8.55 5.87
C MET A 142 2.04 -9.73 6.78
N LEU A 143 3.27 -9.76 7.28
CA LEU A 143 3.74 -10.76 8.24
C LEU A 143 2.88 -10.76 9.51
N ILE A 144 2.64 -9.59 10.08
CA ILE A 144 1.84 -9.45 11.30
C ILE A 144 0.40 -9.90 11.06
N VAL A 145 -0.19 -9.54 9.92
CA VAL A 145 -1.55 -9.98 9.54
C VAL A 145 -1.61 -11.49 9.37
N ALA A 146 -0.63 -12.11 8.71
CA ALA A 146 -0.56 -13.57 8.58
C ALA A 146 -0.45 -14.26 9.95
N LEU A 147 0.39 -13.75 10.84
CA LEU A 147 0.54 -14.28 12.20
C LEU A 147 -0.77 -14.17 13.00
N ALA A 148 -1.42 -13.00 12.96
CA ALA A 148 -2.71 -12.76 13.62
C ALA A 148 -3.83 -13.69 13.11
N GLN A 149 -3.79 -14.01 11.82
CA GLN A 149 -4.70 -14.97 11.18
C GLN A 149 -4.38 -16.43 11.52
N GLY A 150 -3.25 -16.71 12.18
CA GLY A 150 -2.88 -18.03 12.65
C GLY A 150 -1.99 -18.82 11.69
N TYR A 151 -1.42 -18.20 10.65
CA TYR A 151 -0.41 -18.86 9.82
C TYR A 151 0.82 -19.20 10.66
N LYS A 152 1.30 -20.44 10.51
CA LYS A 152 2.42 -20.98 11.30
C LYS A 152 3.68 -21.23 10.49
N GLU A 153 3.56 -21.35 9.18
CA GLU A 153 4.68 -21.55 8.27
C GLU A 153 4.62 -20.46 7.20
N ILE A 154 5.59 -19.55 7.25
CA ILE A 154 5.61 -18.30 6.50
C ILE A 154 6.92 -18.21 5.72
N TYR A 155 6.82 -17.92 4.44
CA TYR A 155 7.95 -17.76 3.52
C TYR A 155 8.01 -16.31 3.04
N LEU A 156 9.19 -15.70 3.08
CA LEU A 156 9.43 -14.31 2.73
C LEU A 156 10.23 -14.21 1.43
N THR A 157 9.85 -13.25 0.59
CA THR A 157 10.60 -12.84 -0.61
C THR A 157 10.27 -11.39 -0.98
N GLY A 158 11.09 -10.75 -1.81
CA GLY A 158 10.87 -9.38 -2.28
C GLY A 158 10.96 -8.31 -1.18
N ILE A 159 11.61 -8.62 -0.06
CA ILE A 159 11.85 -7.69 1.05
C ILE A 159 13.36 -7.51 1.18
N ASP A 160 13.88 -6.44 0.57
CA ASP A 160 15.32 -6.19 0.41
C ASP A 160 15.77 -4.88 1.06
N PHE A 161 14.96 -4.35 1.99
CA PHE A 161 15.24 -3.16 2.81
C PHE A 161 15.70 -1.90 2.05
N TYR A 162 15.41 -1.82 0.74
CA TYR A 162 15.82 -0.73 -0.15
C TYR A 162 17.34 -0.48 -0.19
N GLU A 163 18.18 -1.50 0.04
CA GLU A 163 19.64 -1.33 0.17
C GLU A 163 20.30 -0.81 -1.12
N ALA A 164 19.72 -1.13 -2.27
CA ALA A 164 20.14 -0.63 -3.58
C ALA A 164 19.42 0.66 -4.03
N GLY A 165 18.66 1.32 -3.14
CA GLY A 165 17.91 2.55 -3.41
C GLY A 165 16.38 2.37 -3.38
N GLY A 166 15.63 3.48 -3.25
CA GLY A 166 14.17 3.46 -3.08
C GLY A 166 13.36 3.05 -4.31
N LEU A 167 14.01 2.99 -5.48
CA LEU A 167 13.43 2.46 -6.73
C LEU A 167 13.92 1.05 -7.09
N SER A 168 14.64 0.39 -6.18
CA SER A 168 15.09 -0.99 -6.40
C SER A 168 13.93 -1.97 -6.22
N TYR A 169 13.22 -2.22 -7.31
CA TYR A 169 12.13 -3.19 -7.40
C TYR A 169 12.49 -4.33 -8.36
N ALA A 170 11.77 -5.46 -8.28
CA ALA A 170 11.92 -6.58 -9.21
C ALA A 170 11.36 -6.30 -10.63
N PHE A 171 10.93 -5.08 -10.89
CA PHE A 171 10.33 -4.65 -12.14
C PHE A 171 10.68 -3.18 -12.41
N ASP A 172 10.57 -2.80 -13.68
CA ASP A 172 10.87 -1.44 -14.13
C ASP A 172 9.79 -0.45 -13.65
N MET A 173 10.25 0.60 -12.97
CA MET A 173 9.42 1.72 -12.51
C MET A 173 9.36 2.86 -13.54
N GLY A 174 10.14 2.79 -14.62
CA GLY A 174 10.14 3.75 -15.71
C GLY A 174 8.84 3.74 -16.51
N GLY A 175 8.49 4.91 -17.06
CA GLY A 175 7.38 5.07 -18.01
C GLY A 175 5.97 4.89 -17.42
N LYS A 176 5.81 4.90 -16.09
CA LYS A 176 4.53 4.74 -15.40
C LYS A 176 3.86 6.10 -15.15
N SER A 177 3.28 6.69 -16.20
CA SER A 177 2.74 8.05 -16.15
C SER A 177 1.62 8.21 -15.11
N ASN A 178 0.76 7.20 -14.94
CA ASN A 178 -0.39 7.31 -14.05
C ASN A 178 0.05 7.17 -12.59
N LEU A 179 1.00 6.26 -12.32
CA LEU A 179 1.68 6.22 -11.02
C LEU A 179 2.39 7.53 -10.72
N ALA A 180 3.16 8.07 -11.67
CA ALA A 180 3.93 9.30 -11.49
C ALA A 180 3.03 10.53 -11.21
N GLU A 181 1.85 10.61 -11.83
CA GLU A 181 0.88 11.67 -11.54
C GLU A 181 0.42 11.64 -10.07
N LYS A 182 0.17 10.44 -9.52
CA LYS A 182 -0.31 10.28 -8.14
C LYS A 182 0.80 10.25 -7.11
N MET A 183 1.97 9.78 -7.50
CA MET A 183 3.13 9.59 -6.65
C MET A 183 4.39 10.07 -7.37
N PRO A 184 4.61 11.40 -7.48
CA PRO A 184 5.74 11.97 -8.20
C PRO A 184 7.11 11.55 -7.63
N THR A 185 7.16 11.07 -6.39
CA THR A 185 8.40 10.52 -5.79
C THR A 185 8.95 9.33 -6.57
N PHE A 186 8.12 8.58 -7.28
CA PHE A 186 8.56 7.45 -8.12
C PHE A 186 9.29 7.88 -9.40
N THR A 187 9.34 9.18 -9.73
CA THR A 187 10.16 9.68 -10.84
C THR A 187 11.54 10.16 -10.39
N GLN A 188 11.86 10.10 -9.10
CA GLN A 188 13.12 10.56 -8.55
C GLN A 188 14.05 9.37 -8.34
N GLU A 189 15.12 9.26 -9.14
CA GLU A 189 16.05 8.12 -9.09
C GLU A 189 16.66 7.92 -7.69
N ASP A 190 16.93 9.01 -6.97
CA ASP A 190 17.50 9.01 -5.63
C ASP A 190 16.45 9.00 -4.50
N PHE A 191 15.16 8.74 -4.80
CA PHE A 191 14.14 8.70 -3.78
C PHE A 191 14.50 7.70 -2.67
N ARG A 192 14.39 8.17 -1.43
CA ARG A 192 14.48 7.35 -0.23
C ARG A 192 13.33 7.73 0.68
N ASP A 193 12.52 6.75 1.04
CA ASP A 193 11.46 6.97 2.02
C ASP A 193 12.08 6.96 3.42
N GLU A 194 12.33 8.14 3.97
CA GLU A 194 13.03 8.31 5.25
C GLU A 194 12.28 7.70 6.45
N VAL A 195 10.99 7.38 6.29
CA VAL A 195 10.18 6.73 7.33
C VAL A 195 10.49 5.23 7.46
N HIS A 196 11.16 4.65 6.47
CA HIS A 196 11.53 3.24 6.44
C HIS A 196 13.01 3.07 6.77
N GLU A 197 13.31 2.10 7.64
CA GLU A 197 14.67 1.80 8.06
C GLU A 197 14.83 0.29 8.25
N LYS A 198 15.90 -0.27 7.67
CA LYS A 198 16.21 -1.71 7.71
C LYS A 198 16.10 -2.29 9.13
N ASN A 199 16.70 -1.62 10.12
CA ASN A 199 16.73 -2.12 11.49
C ASN A 199 15.35 -2.21 12.13
N VAL A 200 14.41 -1.34 11.75
CA VAL A 200 13.04 -1.34 12.30
C VAL A 200 12.29 -2.59 11.83
N ASP A 201 12.42 -2.95 10.55
CA ASP A 201 11.87 -4.21 10.03
C ASP A 201 12.58 -5.44 10.62
N ILE A 202 13.91 -5.38 10.84
CA ILE A 202 14.67 -6.45 11.48
C ILE A 202 14.20 -6.75 12.90
N GLU A 203 13.90 -5.73 13.71
CA GLU A 203 13.38 -5.96 15.06
C GLU A 203 12.02 -6.66 15.04
N ALA A 204 11.16 -6.35 14.06
CA ALA A 204 9.91 -7.10 13.87
C ALA A 204 10.16 -8.56 13.43
N LEU A 205 11.14 -8.80 12.56
CA LEU A 205 11.52 -10.16 12.14
C LEU A 205 12.09 -10.98 13.31
N LYS A 206 12.93 -10.37 14.15
CA LYS A 206 13.44 -11.01 15.37
C LYS A 206 12.32 -11.37 16.32
N LEU A 207 11.35 -10.47 16.50
CA LEU A 207 10.16 -10.74 17.30
C LEU A 207 9.38 -11.93 16.72
N ALA A 208 9.16 -11.97 15.40
CA ALA A 208 8.49 -13.10 14.74
C ALA A 208 9.24 -14.42 14.92
N LEU A 209 10.57 -14.43 14.81
CA LEU A 209 11.42 -15.60 15.03
C LEU A 209 11.42 -16.09 16.48
N SER A 210 11.11 -15.22 17.44
CA SER A 210 11.02 -15.58 18.86
C SER A 210 9.69 -16.25 19.25
N LEU A 211 8.68 -16.18 18.37
CA LEU A 211 7.38 -16.79 18.62
C LEU A 211 7.47 -18.32 18.58
N GLN A 212 6.88 -18.97 19.57
CA GLN A 212 6.76 -20.42 19.59
C GLN A 212 5.86 -20.90 18.45
N ASP A 213 6.20 -22.06 17.88
CA ASP A 213 5.47 -22.73 16.81
C ASP A 213 5.33 -21.92 15.50
N ILE A 214 6.16 -20.90 15.30
CA ILE A 214 6.26 -20.17 14.04
C ILE A 214 7.53 -20.59 13.30
N LYS A 215 7.37 -20.94 12.03
CA LYS A 215 8.45 -21.15 11.08
C LYS A 215 8.47 -20.00 10.10
N LEU A 216 9.56 -19.26 10.10
CA LEU A 216 9.80 -18.17 9.16
C LEU A 216 10.98 -18.54 8.27
N TYR A 217 10.79 -18.45 6.96
CA TYR A 217 11.80 -18.81 5.98
C TYR A 217 12.02 -17.71 4.94
N SER A 218 13.24 -17.59 4.43
CA SER A 218 13.55 -16.85 3.21
C SER A 218 13.47 -17.78 1.99
N LEU A 219 13.04 -17.26 0.84
CA LEU A 219 13.01 -17.99 -0.44
C LEU A 219 14.10 -17.59 -1.44
N ALA A 220 14.81 -16.49 -1.18
CA ALA A 220 15.82 -15.95 -2.10
C ALA A 220 17.21 -16.05 -1.47
N PRO A 221 18.03 -17.07 -1.82
CA PRO A 221 19.31 -17.34 -1.17
C PRO A 221 20.29 -16.15 -1.20
N GLN A 222 20.18 -15.27 -2.19
CA GLN A 222 21.05 -14.11 -2.38
C GLN A 222 20.49 -12.81 -1.79
N SER A 223 19.28 -12.83 -1.23
CA SER A 223 18.69 -11.67 -0.57
C SER A 223 19.28 -11.48 0.83
N THR A 224 19.41 -10.24 1.27
CA THR A 224 19.80 -9.91 2.65
C THR A 224 18.78 -10.41 3.68
N MET A 225 17.55 -10.73 3.27
CA MET A 225 16.61 -11.47 4.12
C MET A 225 17.17 -12.81 4.59
N SER A 226 17.95 -13.51 3.76
CA SER A 226 18.53 -14.83 4.09
C SER A 226 19.66 -14.77 5.12
N GLU A 227 20.17 -13.58 5.43
CA GLU A 227 21.12 -13.36 6.53
C GLU A 227 20.42 -13.27 7.89
N ILE A 228 19.12 -12.96 7.89
CA ILE A 228 18.31 -12.69 9.09
C ILE A 228 17.37 -13.87 9.37
N VAL A 229 16.74 -14.40 8.33
CA VAL A 229 15.74 -15.46 8.39
C VAL A 229 16.32 -16.72 7.74
N PRO A 230 16.16 -17.91 8.36
CA PRO A 230 16.66 -19.16 7.80
C PRO A 230 16.16 -19.40 6.37
N LEU A 231 17.02 -19.90 5.50
CA LEU A 231 16.63 -20.27 4.15
C LEU A 231 15.66 -21.47 4.18
N ALA A 232 14.59 -21.41 3.39
CA ALA A 232 13.63 -22.51 3.25
C ALA A 232 14.32 -23.82 2.83
N PRO A 233 13.90 -24.98 3.36
CA PRO A 233 14.43 -26.27 2.89
C PRO A 233 14.06 -26.52 1.42
N ILE A 234 14.90 -27.27 0.70
CA ILE A 234 14.57 -27.75 -0.64
C ILE A 234 13.46 -28.80 -0.51
N GLN A 235 12.37 -28.60 -1.25
CA GLN A 235 11.19 -29.49 -1.23
C GLN A 235 10.97 -30.23 -2.55
N GLY A 236 11.75 -29.90 -3.59
CA GLY A 236 11.62 -30.53 -4.92
C GLY A 236 10.28 -30.21 -5.58
N THR A 237 9.73 -29.02 -5.29
CA THR A 237 8.49 -28.54 -5.91
C THR A 237 8.80 -28.02 -7.31
N ASP A 238 8.10 -28.55 -8.30
CA ASP A 238 8.12 -27.99 -9.65
C ASP A 238 7.18 -26.78 -9.68
N PHE A 239 7.73 -25.60 -9.96
CA PHE A 239 6.97 -24.38 -10.16
C PHE A 239 7.13 -23.89 -11.59
N GLU A 240 6.01 -23.73 -12.29
CA GLU A 240 5.99 -23.19 -13.64
C GLU A 240 5.91 -21.66 -13.58
N LEU A 241 6.97 -20.98 -14.01
CA LEU A 241 6.98 -19.52 -14.11
C LEU A 241 6.22 -19.07 -15.36
N LEU A 242 5.00 -18.60 -15.17
CA LEU A 242 4.13 -18.16 -16.25
C LEU A 242 4.46 -16.74 -16.73
N ALA A 243 4.51 -16.56 -18.05
CA ALA A 243 4.61 -15.24 -18.67
C ALA A 243 3.27 -14.47 -18.58
N LYS A 244 3.36 -13.14 -18.58
CA LYS A 244 2.19 -12.27 -18.69
C LYS A 244 1.77 -12.04 -20.15
N PRO A 245 0.49 -11.68 -20.40
CA PRO A 245 0.04 -11.16 -21.70
C PRO A 245 0.89 -9.96 -22.14
N LYS A 246 1.02 -9.71 -23.45
CA LYS A 246 1.86 -8.61 -23.96
C LYS A 246 1.41 -7.22 -23.49
N ASP A 247 0.11 -7.06 -23.27
CA ASP A 247 -0.56 -5.81 -22.91
C ASP A 247 -1.01 -5.81 -21.43
N TYR A 248 -0.38 -6.63 -20.58
CA TYR A 248 -0.71 -6.72 -19.16
C TYR A 248 -0.72 -5.35 -18.48
N ILE A 249 -1.58 -5.20 -17.48
CA ILE A 249 -1.64 -3.96 -16.72
C ILE A 249 -0.34 -3.83 -15.91
N CYS A 250 0.42 -2.79 -16.22
CA CYS A 250 1.70 -2.50 -15.59
C CYS A 250 1.84 -1.04 -15.16
N ASP A 251 0.74 -0.32 -15.02
CA ASP A 251 0.62 1.02 -14.43
C ASP A 251 -0.77 1.12 -13.75
N PHE A 252 -1.07 2.19 -13.01
CA PHE A 252 -2.44 2.47 -12.58
C PHE A 252 -3.37 2.59 -13.78
N VAL A 253 -4.57 2.02 -13.68
CA VAL A 253 -5.63 2.28 -14.66
C VAL A 253 -6.19 3.68 -14.39
N PRO A 254 -6.28 4.57 -15.41
CA PRO A 254 -6.83 5.91 -15.23
C PRO A 254 -8.26 5.87 -14.68
N LEU A 255 -8.52 6.68 -13.65
CA LEU A 255 -9.87 6.84 -13.12
C LEU A 255 -10.77 7.55 -14.15
N PRO A 256 -12.07 7.24 -14.20
CA PRO A 256 -13.00 7.97 -15.06
C PRO A 256 -13.00 9.46 -14.71
N GLN A 257 -12.85 10.31 -15.72
CA GLN A 257 -13.00 11.76 -15.54
C GLN A 257 -14.47 12.05 -15.23
N LYS A 258 -14.74 12.87 -14.19
CA LYS A 258 -16.08 13.44 -14.02
C LYS A 258 -16.28 14.46 -15.12
N GLU A 259 -17.33 14.31 -15.92
CA GLU A 259 -17.81 15.40 -16.77
C GLU A 259 -18.05 16.63 -15.87
N GLU A 260 -17.29 17.69 -16.08
CA GLU A 260 -17.58 18.97 -15.47
C GLU A 260 -18.91 19.46 -16.05
N LYS A 261 -19.99 19.34 -15.27
CA LYS A 261 -21.22 20.06 -15.62
C LYS A 261 -20.87 21.55 -15.63
N PRO A 262 -21.12 22.27 -16.74
CA PRO A 262 -20.82 23.69 -16.80
C PRO A 262 -21.51 24.37 -15.63
N THR A 263 -20.73 25.11 -14.84
CA THR A 263 -21.26 25.92 -13.75
C THR A 263 -22.32 26.82 -14.34
N PRO A 264 -23.59 26.79 -13.86
CA PRO A 264 -24.61 27.67 -14.39
C PRO A 264 -24.11 29.11 -14.25
N THR A 265 -24.00 29.80 -15.39
CA THR A 265 -23.63 31.21 -15.41
C THR A 265 -24.59 31.93 -14.48
N PRO A 266 -24.10 32.62 -13.43
CA PRO A 266 -25.00 33.39 -12.59
C PRO A 266 -25.74 34.37 -13.50
N PRO A 267 -27.07 34.52 -13.34
CA PRO A 267 -27.82 35.46 -14.16
C PRO A 267 -27.16 36.84 -14.05
N PRO A 268 -27.07 37.60 -15.15
CA PRO A 268 -26.50 38.93 -15.11
C PRO A 268 -27.19 39.72 -14.01
N ILE A 269 -26.39 40.33 -13.12
CA ILE A 269 -26.89 41.21 -12.07
C ILE A 269 -27.61 42.34 -12.78
N GLU A 270 -28.95 42.30 -12.81
CA GLU A 270 -29.73 43.47 -13.20
C GLU A 270 -29.38 44.58 -12.21
N SER A 271 -28.77 45.64 -12.72
CA SER A 271 -28.38 46.83 -11.97
C SER A 271 -29.60 47.66 -11.57
N LYS A 272 -30.57 47.06 -10.88
CA LYS A 272 -31.66 47.78 -10.20
C LYS A 272 -31.19 48.22 -8.82
N ASN A 273 -30.21 49.11 -8.76
CA ASN A 273 -29.94 49.94 -7.57
C ASN A 273 -29.04 51.14 -7.89
N GLN A 274 -29.43 51.95 -8.88
CA GLN A 274 -28.93 53.34 -8.99
C GLN A 274 -29.73 54.33 -8.13
N GLY A 275 -30.76 53.89 -7.40
CA GLY A 275 -31.61 54.77 -6.58
C GLY A 275 -31.31 54.82 -5.08
N PHE A 276 -30.54 53.89 -4.52
CA PHE A 276 -30.38 53.78 -3.06
C PHE A 276 -29.15 54.50 -2.51
N LEU A 277 -28.09 54.68 -3.31
CA LEU A 277 -26.87 55.39 -2.90
C LEU A 277 -27.00 56.92 -2.93
N ALA A 278 -28.02 57.47 -3.61
CA ALA A 278 -28.28 58.91 -3.64
C ALA A 278 -28.97 59.44 -2.36
N ARG A 279 -29.58 58.58 -1.54
CA ARG A 279 -30.28 59.01 -0.31
C ARG A 279 -29.45 58.95 0.98
N VAL A 280 -28.24 58.39 0.94
CA VAL A 280 -27.37 58.27 2.13
C VAL A 280 -26.38 59.45 2.24
N TRP A 281 -26.23 60.25 1.18
CA TRP A 281 -25.32 61.41 1.17
C TRP A 281 -25.94 62.75 1.59
N ASP A 282 -27.28 62.86 1.63
CA ASP A 282 -27.95 64.11 2.03
C ASP A 282 -28.31 64.19 3.53
N TYR A 283 -28.18 63.10 4.30
CA TYR A 283 -28.48 63.12 5.75
C TYR A 283 -27.28 63.51 6.64
N LYS A 284 -26.09 63.75 6.06
CA LYS A 284 -24.86 64.09 6.81
C LYS A 284 -24.47 65.57 6.78
N ARG A 285 -25.30 66.45 6.20
CA ARG A 285 -25.01 67.90 6.14
C ARG A 285 -25.81 68.78 7.11
N GLU A 286 -26.72 68.23 7.90
CA GLU A 286 -27.54 68.99 8.88
C GLU A 286 -27.18 68.74 10.37
N LEU A 287 -26.10 68.01 10.67
CA LEU A 287 -25.69 67.72 12.06
C LEU A 287 -24.37 68.37 12.50
N PHE A 288 -23.78 69.26 11.68
CA PHE A 288 -22.58 70.02 12.03
C PHE A 288 -22.60 71.45 11.45
N SER A 289 -23.63 72.22 11.80
CA SER A 289 -23.65 73.68 11.69
C SER A 289 -24.04 74.28 13.03
#